data_AF-A0A662VG82-F1
#
_entry.id   AF-A0A662VG82-F1
#
_cell.length_a   1.000
_cell.length_b   1.000
_cell.length_c   1.000
_cell.angle_alpha   90.00
_cell.angle_beta   90.00
_cell.angle_gamma   90.00
#
_symmetry.space_group_name_H-M   'P 1'
#
loop_
_entity.id
_entity.type
_entity.pdbx_description
1 polymer ?
#
loop_
_entity_poly.entity_id
_entity_poly.type
_entity_poly.pdbx_seq_one_letter_code
_entity_poly.pdbx_strand_id
1 'polypeptide(L)'
;MSSMFSIRLPKEMLKRMRERKDINWAEILREAIRRTLNEPILPVTIENLICSLRDSNEWEMLLCLCLKAELLDPHYVIRNLEIIHPGRATEILDCLNSMLREQGIDPNLSGSFEGKFLRDLVKEGLLMYGVYDKFEKEVRDKLSKESWDVNKAAWLLSQYFIEDPYRGYESVLWIEPHGLIRTLRVMLSREDVTDIINRLVKIGLVFWDYYSSKAYSHEMIRGADYARPIFVELSTNKNYLSYSSDLLRDENFLAFLKWLSEIYSLDFRAVVEYEEEEAKREFKGSKPFDEVLKELVRRGMVLIDYWPHRRRVGRRSSMPPHWVYKLTPIAKREILPRLLMEAL
;
A
#
# COMPACT_ATOMS: atom_id res chain seq x y z
N MET A 1 -14.14 38.54 -10.66
CA MET A 1 -14.81 39.56 -9.81
C MET A 1 -14.45 39.27 -8.36
N SER A 2 -14.00 40.26 -7.59
CA SER A 2 -13.75 40.10 -6.16
C SER A 2 -15.00 40.53 -5.39
N SER A 3 -15.63 39.60 -4.68
CA SER A 3 -16.72 39.86 -3.75
C SER A 3 -16.16 40.23 -2.38
N MET A 4 -16.69 41.29 -1.76
CA MET A 4 -16.37 41.71 -0.40
C MET A 4 -17.51 41.33 0.54
N PHE A 5 -17.17 40.84 1.73
CA PHE A 5 -18.11 40.60 2.82
C PHE A 5 -17.52 41.09 4.14
N SER A 6 -18.38 41.42 5.10
CA SER A 6 -17.99 41.97 6.39
C SER A 6 -18.26 40.95 7.51
N ILE A 7 -17.33 40.85 8.45
CA ILE A 7 -17.44 39.95 9.62
C ILE A 7 -17.48 40.81 10.88
N ARG A 8 -18.36 40.48 11.83
CA ARG A 8 -18.37 41.09 13.16
C ARG A 8 -17.41 40.34 14.07
N LEU A 9 -16.48 41.07 14.68
CA LEU A 9 -15.51 40.54 15.64
C LEU A 9 -15.68 41.22 17.00
N PRO A 10 -15.37 40.54 18.12
CA PRO A 10 -15.24 41.18 19.43
C PRO A 10 -14.26 42.37 19.37
N LYS A 11 -14.60 43.47 20.03
CA LYS A 11 -13.83 44.74 19.97
C LYS A 11 -12.34 44.54 20.28
N GLU A 12 -12.04 43.70 21.26
CA GLU A 12 -10.66 43.44 21.71
C GLU A 12 -9.84 42.71 20.65
N MET A 13 -10.47 41.77 19.92
CA MET A 13 -9.82 41.03 18.84
C MET A 13 -9.57 41.93 17.62
N LEU A 14 -10.56 42.75 17.25
CA LEU A 14 -10.41 43.71 16.17
C LEU A 14 -9.29 44.73 16.44
N LYS A 15 -9.16 45.16 17.71
CA LYS A 15 -8.08 46.05 18.14
C LYS A 15 -6.71 45.40 17.93
N ARG A 16 -6.51 44.17 18.42
CA ARG A 16 -5.25 43.40 18.24
C ARG A 16 -4.92 43.16 16.77
N MET A 17 -5.92 42.86 15.94
CA MET A 17 -5.72 42.67 14.50
C MET A 17 -5.27 43.96 13.80
N ARG A 18 -5.85 45.11 14.19
CA ARG A 18 -5.47 46.42 13.62
C ARG A 18 -4.08 46.89 14.04
N GLU A 19 -3.60 46.46 15.21
CA GLU A 19 -2.26 46.76 15.70
C GLU A 19 -1.16 46.05 14.88
N ARG A 20 -1.48 44.89 14.28
CA ARG A 20 -0.59 44.10 13.41
C ARG A 20 -0.89 44.38 11.94
N LYS A 21 -0.38 45.51 11.44
CA LYS A 21 -0.54 45.96 10.04
C LYS A 21 0.32 45.21 9.02
N ASP A 22 1.31 44.48 9.52
CA ASP A 22 2.22 43.61 8.77
C ASP A 22 1.54 42.35 8.23
N ILE A 23 0.34 42.03 8.74
CA ILE A 23 -0.38 40.81 8.43
C ILE A 23 -1.47 41.05 7.39
N ASN A 24 -1.45 40.26 6.31
CA ASN A 24 -2.57 40.18 5.38
C ASN A 24 -3.71 39.33 5.96
N TRP A 25 -4.53 39.95 6.80
CA TRP A 25 -5.65 39.28 7.46
C TRP A 25 -6.69 38.68 6.51
N ALA A 26 -6.83 39.23 5.30
CA ALA A 26 -7.71 38.66 4.29
C ALA A 26 -7.19 37.31 3.77
N GLU A 27 -5.87 37.17 3.59
CA GLU A 27 -5.27 35.89 3.21
C GLU A 27 -5.32 34.88 4.35
N ILE A 28 -5.04 35.30 5.60
CA ILE A 28 -5.21 34.42 6.77
C ILE A 28 -6.65 33.91 6.88
N LEU A 29 -7.63 34.78 6.65
CA LEU A 29 -9.03 34.39 6.67
C LEU A 29 -9.35 33.42 5.52
N ARG A 30 -8.84 33.66 4.30
CA ARG A 30 -9.01 32.71 3.19
C ARG A 30 -8.34 31.37 3.46
N GLU A 31 -7.15 31.38 4.07
CA GLU A 31 -6.42 30.19 4.49
C GLU A 31 -7.22 29.41 5.54
N ALA A 32 -7.75 30.11 6.55
CA ALA A 32 -8.58 29.52 7.59
C ALA A 32 -9.90 28.97 7.00
N ILE A 33 -10.58 29.74 6.14
CA ILE A 33 -11.78 29.28 5.44
C ILE A 33 -11.46 28.08 4.55
N ARG A 34 -10.36 28.10 3.78
CA ARG A 34 -9.93 26.94 2.98
C ARG A 34 -9.63 25.75 3.88
N ARG A 35 -8.96 25.94 5.01
CA ARG A 35 -8.70 24.86 5.98
C ARG A 35 -9.99 24.29 6.53
N THR A 36 -10.90 25.13 7.03
CA THR A 36 -12.18 24.71 7.62
C THR A 36 -13.17 24.16 6.58
N LEU A 37 -13.19 24.68 5.35
CA LEU A 37 -14.03 24.15 4.27
C LEU A 37 -13.43 22.90 3.61
N ASN A 38 -12.12 22.70 3.70
CA ASN A 38 -11.44 21.48 3.25
C ASN A 38 -11.29 20.46 4.39
N GLU A 39 -11.64 20.81 5.63
CA GLU A 39 -11.73 19.85 6.72
C GLU A 39 -12.90 18.92 6.41
N PRO A 40 -12.67 17.59 6.39
CA PRO A 40 -13.74 16.65 6.18
C PRO A 40 -14.78 16.84 7.27
N ILE A 41 -16.05 16.99 6.88
CA ILE A 41 -17.16 17.04 7.83
C ILE A 41 -17.30 15.62 8.40
N LEU A 42 -16.64 15.38 9.52
CA LEU A 42 -16.76 14.13 10.26
C LEU A 42 -18.06 14.16 11.08
N PRO A 43 -18.81 13.05 11.14
CA PRO A 43 -19.84 12.89 12.14
C PRO A 43 -19.24 13.11 13.53
N VAL A 44 -19.86 13.97 14.34
CA VAL A 44 -19.43 14.27 15.72
C VAL A 44 -19.27 12.99 16.55
N THR A 45 -20.08 11.96 16.28
CA THR A 45 -19.96 10.64 16.93
C THR A 45 -18.67 9.91 16.57
N ILE A 46 -18.23 9.93 15.30
CA ILE A 46 -16.95 9.34 14.87
C ILE A 46 -15.78 10.12 15.48
N GLU A 47 -15.84 11.45 15.43
CA GLU A 47 -14.83 12.31 16.05
C GLU A 47 -14.68 12.02 17.54
N ASN A 48 -15.79 12.05 18.29
CA ASN A 48 -15.78 11.80 19.72
C ASN A 48 -15.25 10.41 20.06
N LEU A 49 -15.60 9.39 19.27
CA LEU A 49 -15.09 8.03 19.45
C LEU A 49 -13.56 7.99 19.27
N ILE A 50 -13.04 8.53 18.17
CA ILE A 50 -11.59 8.53 17.89
C ILE A 50 -10.83 9.31 18.97
N CYS A 51 -11.29 10.51 19.32
CA CYS A 51 -10.67 11.33 20.36
C CYS A 51 -10.70 10.63 21.73
N SER A 52 -11.85 10.07 22.13
CA SER A 52 -11.98 9.35 23.41
C SER A 52 -11.03 8.16 23.50
N LEU A 53 -10.96 7.34 22.46
CA LEU A 53 -10.05 6.19 22.41
C LEU A 53 -8.58 6.65 22.45
N ARG A 54 -8.23 7.68 21.69
CA ARG A 54 -6.86 8.23 21.63
C ARG A 54 -6.44 8.77 22.98
N ASP A 55 -7.28 9.61 23.59
CA ASP A 55 -6.98 10.30 24.84
C ASP A 55 -6.93 9.31 26.03
N SER A 56 -7.65 8.19 25.93
CA SER A 56 -7.62 7.07 26.89
C SER A 56 -6.51 6.05 26.61
N ASN A 57 -5.67 6.26 25.59
CA ASN A 57 -4.61 5.33 25.15
C ASN A 57 -5.09 3.94 24.68
N GLU A 58 -6.29 3.85 24.13
CA GLU A 58 -6.89 2.60 23.62
C GLU A 58 -6.44 2.29 22.19
N TRP A 59 -5.14 2.14 22.01
CA TRP A 59 -4.50 2.01 20.69
C TRP A 59 -4.87 0.72 19.95
N GLU A 60 -5.15 -0.36 20.68
CA GLU A 60 -5.59 -1.63 20.10
C GLU A 60 -6.99 -1.52 19.49
N MET A 61 -7.89 -0.77 20.16
CA MET A 61 -9.22 -0.46 19.62
C MET A 61 -9.15 0.48 18.43
N LEU A 62 -8.25 1.48 18.44
CA LEU A 62 -7.99 2.33 17.28
C LEU A 62 -7.44 1.54 16.09
N LEU A 63 -6.57 0.57 16.32
CA LEU A 63 -6.06 -0.32 15.28
C LEU A 63 -7.19 -1.22 14.73
N CYS A 64 -8.03 -1.77 15.60
CA CYS A 64 -9.22 -2.53 15.19
C CYS A 64 -10.16 -1.67 14.33
N LEU A 65 -10.40 -0.41 14.73
CA LEU A 65 -11.21 0.54 13.96
C LEU A 65 -10.57 0.83 12.58
N CYS A 66 -9.25 0.98 12.52
CA CYS A 66 -8.49 1.11 11.28
C CYS A 66 -8.69 -0.10 10.37
N LEU A 67 -8.53 -1.33 10.90
CA LEU A 67 -8.74 -2.57 10.15
C LEU A 67 -10.17 -2.67 9.60
N LYS A 68 -11.19 -2.29 10.38
CA LYS A 68 -12.58 -2.29 9.93
C LYS A 68 -12.83 -1.29 8.80
N ALA A 69 -12.14 -0.15 8.83
CA ALA A 69 -12.27 0.88 7.81
C ALA A 69 -11.50 0.54 6.53
N GLU A 70 -10.34 -0.11 6.66
CA GLU A 70 -9.50 -0.49 5.53
C GLU A 70 -9.99 -1.77 4.85
N LEU A 71 -10.15 -2.89 5.57
CA LEU A 71 -10.33 -4.22 5.00
C LEU A 71 -11.68 -4.41 4.31
N LEU A 72 -11.69 -5.10 3.16
CA LEU A 72 -12.91 -5.42 2.43
C LEU A 72 -13.73 -6.49 3.16
N ASP A 73 -13.09 -7.58 3.61
CA ASP A 73 -13.77 -8.68 4.30
C ASP A 73 -13.63 -8.56 5.83
N PRO A 74 -14.76 -8.42 6.59
CA PRO A 74 -14.74 -8.36 8.04
C PRO A 74 -14.07 -9.55 8.74
N HIS A 75 -14.07 -10.76 8.15
CA HIS A 75 -13.42 -11.93 8.75
C HIS A 75 -11.92 -11.75 8.89
N TYR A 76 -11.32 -10.95 8.01
CA TYR A 76 -9.89 -10.67 8.04
C TYR A 76 -9.50 -9.70 9.15
N VAL A 77 -10.45 -8.95 9.72
CA VAL A 77 -10.18 -8.13 10.91
C VAL A 77 -9.69 -9.01 12.06
N ILE A 78 -10.41 -10.10 12.36
CA ILE A 78 -10.03 -11.05 13.42
C ILE A 78 -8.69 -11.71 13.11
N ARG A 79 -8.49 -12.16 11.86
CA ARG A 79 -7.23 -12.81 11.45
C ARG A 79 -6.03 -11.90 11.66
N ASN A 80 -6.10 -10.64 11.21
CA ASN A 80 -5.00 -9.70 11.39
C ASN A 80 -4.80 -9.35 12.87
N LEU A 81 -5.88 -9.11 13.62
CA LEU A 81 -5.78 -8.86 15.06
C LEU A 81 -5.14 -10.03 15.81
N GLU A 82 -5.44 -11.28 15.44
CA GLU A 82 -4.86 -12.45 16.11
C GLU A 82 -3.35 -12.59 15.82
N ILE A 83 -2.90 -12.15 14.63
CA ILE A 83 -1.47 -12.10 14.30
C ILE A 83 -0.75 -11.00 15.10
N ILE A 84 -1.40 -9.84 15.30
CA ILE A 84 -0.81 -8.66 15.95
C ILE A 84 -0.88 -8.77 17.48
N HIS A 85 -2.05 -9.16 18.02
CA HIS A 85 -2.39 -9.32 19.44
C HIS A 85 -2.92 -10.74 19.72
N PRO A 86 -2.05 -11.78 19.72
CA PRO A 86 -2.47 -13.16 19.93
C PRO A 86 -3.28 -13.37 21.21
N GLY A 87 -4.41 -14.07 21.11
CA GLY A 87 -5.32 -14.39 22.21
C GLY A 87 -6.23 -13.26 22.66
N ARG A 88 -6.15 -12.07 22.05
CA ARG A 88 -6.96 -10.88 22.43
C ARG A 88 -7.82 -10.35 21.30
N ALA A 89 -7.77 -10.95 20.09
CA ALA A 89 -8.46 -10.44 18.92
C ALA A 89 -9.99 -10.31 19.10
N THR A 90 -10.62 -11.34 19.65
CA THR A 90 -12.08 -11.36 19.89
C THR A 90 -12.49 -10.32 20.93
N GLU A 91 -11.75 -10.21 22.03
CA GLU A 91 -11.99 -9.23 23.09
C GLU A 91 -11.95 -7.80 22.53
N ILE A 92 -10.88 -7.44 21.81
CA ILE A 92 -10.71 -6.12 21.22
C ILE A 92 -11.85 -5.81 20.23
N LEU A 93 -12.22 -6.77 19.39
CA LEU A 93 -13.29 -6.60 18.40
C LEU A 93 -14.66 -6.41 19.07
N ASP A 94 -14.98 -7.21 20.08
CA ASP A 94 -16.27 -7.16 20.76
C ASP A 94 -16.44 -5.88 21.59
N CYS A 95 -15.36 -5.42 22.25
CA CYS A 95 -15.32 -4.13 22.93
C CYS A 95 -15.59 -2.98 21.95
N LEU A 96 -14.85 -2.91 20.83
CA LEU A 96 -15.06 -1.87 19.83
C LEU A 96 -16.47 -1.93 19.23
N ASN A 97 -16.97 -3.13 18.90
CA ASN A 97 -18.32 -3.29 18.34
C ASN A 97 -19.40 -2.81 19.31
N SER A 98 -19.22 -3.02 20.62
CA SER A 98 -20.15 -2.55 21.64
C SER A 98 -20.15 -1.02 21.72
N MET A 99 -18.97 -0.40 21.75
CA MET A 99 -18.84 1.06 21.74
C MET A 99 -19.43 1.71 20.49
N LEU A 100 -19.23 1.10 19.32
CA LEU A 100 -19.82 1.58 18.06
C LEU A 100 -21.35 1.57 18.16
N ARG A 101 -21.95 0.47 18.65
CA ARG A 101 -23.41 0.37 18.83
C ARG A 101 -23.95 1.40 19.82
N GLU A 102 -23.27 1.61 20.94
CA GLU A 102 -23.64 2.62 21.95
C GLU A 102 -23.65 4.04 21.37
N GLN A 103 -22.74 4.33 20.44
CA GLN A 103 -22.67 5.60 19.71
C GLN A 103 -23.62 5.67 18.49
N GLY A 104 -24.42 4.63 18.25
CA GLY A 104 -25.33 4.54 17.11
C GLY A 104 -24.63 4.33 15.76
N ILE A 105 -23.38 3.85 15.76
CA ILE A 105 -22.60 3.57 14.56
C ILE A 105 -22.71 2.07 14.25
N ASP A 106 -22.98 1.73 12.99
CA ASP A 106 -22.97 0.33 12.55
C ASP A 106 -21.56 -0.28 12.73
N PRO A 107 -21.40 -1.40 13.47
CA PRO A 107 -20.11 -2.06 13.67
C PRO A 107 -19.40 -2.43 12.36
N ASN A 108 -20.12 -2.67 11.28
CA ASN A 108 -19.52 -2.98 9.97
C ASN A 108 -19.06 -1.74 9.20
N LEU A 109 -19.30 -0.56 9.79
CA LEU A 109 -19.13 0.74 9.17
C LEU A 109 -19.90 0.83 7.84
N SER A 110 -21.02 0.09 7.73
CA SER A 110 -21.95 0.19 6.63
C SER A 110 -22.76 1.46 6.79
N GLY A 111 -22.74 2.29 5.76
CA GLY A 111 -23.51 3.52 5.74
C GLY A 111 -22.72 4.67 5.14
N SER A 112 -23.37 5.83 5.15
CA SER A 112 -22.81 7.06 4.64
C SER A 112 -23.30 8.25 5.44
N PHE A 113 -22.46 9.27 5.55
CA PHE A 113 -22.82 10.56 6.09
C PHE A 113 -22.43 11.63 5.08
N GLU A 114 -23.36 12.54 4.76
CA GLU A 114 -23.18 13.61 3.77
C GLU A 114 -22.62 13.12 2.41
N GLY A 115 -23.04 11.92 1.98
CA GLY A 115 -22.63 11.33 0.71
C GLY A 115 -21.26 10.64 0.70
N LYS A 116 -20.53 10.63 1.82
CA LYS A 116 -19.28 9.86 2.00
C LYS A 116 -19.55 8.57 2.78
N PHE A 117 -18.85 7.48 2.45
CA PHE A 117 -18.95 6.23 3.21
C PHE A 117 -18.37 6.40 4.61
N LEU A 118 -18.98 5.76 5.62
CA LEU A 118 -18.49 5.82 7.00
C LEU A 118 -17.05 5.32 7.13
N ARG A 119 -16.65 4.30 6.35
CA ARG A 119 -15.27 3.81 6.31
C ARG A 119 -14.27 4.88 5.90
N ASP A 120 -14.59 5.66 4.86
CA ASP A 120 -13.71 6.74 4.39
C ASP A 120 -13.63 7.86 5.43
N LEU A 121 -14.76 8.21 6.06
CA LEU A 121 -14.80 9.19 7.14
C LEU A 121 -13.99 8.74 8.36
N VAL A 122 -14.04 7.46 8.74
CA VAL A 122 -13.19 6.91 9.81
C VAL A 122 -11.71 7.07 9.45
N LYS A 123 -11.31 6.75 8.22
CA LYS A 123 -9.92 6.91 7.76
C LYS A 123 -9.48 8.38 7.79
N GLU A 124 -10.33 9.28 7.32
CA GLU A 124 -10.11 10.74 7.38
C GLU A 124 -9.94 11.20 8.84
N GLY A 125 -10.77 10.70 9.77
CA GLY A 125 -10.66 11.00 11.20
C GLY A 125 -9.39 10.44 11.85
N LEU A 126 -9.02 9.19 11.57
CA LEU A 126 -7.81 8.57 12.11
C LEU A 126 -6.55 9.33 11.65
N LEU A 127 -6.55 9.81 10.41
CA LEU A 127 -5.50 10.71 9.91
C LEU A 127 -5.53 12.06 10.63
N MET A 128 -6.68 12.73 10.65
CA MET A 128 -6.82 14.10 11.18
C MET A 128 -6.48 14.20 12.68
N TYR A 129 -6.76 13.15 13.45
CA TYR A 129 -6.51 13.10 14.89
C TYR A 129 -5.16 12.48 15.28
N GLY A 130 -4.25 12.29 14.31
CA GLY A 130 -2.86 11.88 14.55
C GLY A 130 -2.69 10.40 14.92
N VAL A 131 -3.71 9.57 14.70
CA VAL A 131 -3.63 8.13 14.95
C VAL A 131 -2.70 7.48 13.92
N TYR A 132 -2.81 7.89 12.66
CA TYR A 132 -1.94 7.39 11.58
C TYR A 132 -0.47 7.74 11.82
N ASP A 133 -0.16 8.96 12.28
CA ASP A 133 1.21 9.38 12.60
C ASP A 133 1.83 8.49 13.70
N LYS A 134 1.02 8.13 14.71
CA LYS A 134 1.48 7.23 15.76
C LYS A 134 1.75 5.83 15.22
N PHE A 135 0.82 5.26 14.44
CA PHE A 135 0.99 3.94 13.85
C PHE A 135 2.16 3.88 12.88
N GLU A 136 2.35 4.89 12.03
CA GLU A 136 3.52 5.01 11.16
C GLU A 136 4.81 4.97 11.99
N LYS A 137 4.90 5.78 13.05
CA LYS A 137 6.07 5.80 13.92
C LYS A 137 6.34 4.45 14.58
N GLU A 138 5.31 3.79 15.10
CA GLU A 138 5.46 2.45 15.69
C GLU A 138 5.91 1.41 14.68
N VAL A 139 5.38 1.44 13.46
CA VAL A 139 5.82 0.55 12.37
C VAL A 139 7.29 0.79 12.05
N ARG A 140 7.73 2.05 11.93
CA ARG A 140 9.16 2.38 11.71
C ARG A 140 10.04 1.83 12.81
N ASP A 141 9.66 2.06 14.07
CA ASP A 141 10.41 1.60 15.24
C ASP A 141 10.51 0.07 15.28
N LYS A 142 9.42 -0.64 14.97
CA LYS A 142 9.41 -2.11 14.89
C LYS A 142 10.28 -2.59 13.73
N LEU A 143 10.06 -2.07 12.52
CA LEU A 143 10.77 -2.49 11.30
C LEU A 143 12.29 -2.29 11.41
N SER A 144 12.73 -1.19 12.04
CA SER A 144 14.17 -0.90 12.26
C SER A 144 14.90 -1.95 13.11
N LYS A 145 14.16 -2.74 13.90
CA LYS A 145 14.68 -3.79 14.78
C LYS A 145 14.57 -5.19 14.19
N GLU A 146 13.99 -5.31 12.99
CA GLU A 146 13.75 -6.59 12.34
C GLU A 146 15.00 -7.14 11.66
N SER A 147 14.93 -8.44 11.32
CA SER A 147 15.95 -9.11 10.54
C SER A 147 16.10 -8.51 9.14
N TRP A 148 17.24 -8.80 8.52
CA TRP A 148 17.51 -8.41 7.14
C TRP A 148 16.47 -9.00 6.16
N ASP A 149 16.02 -10.25 6.37
CA ASP A 149 15.01 -10.91 5.54
C ASP A 149 13.67 -10.16 5.56
N VAL A 150 13.22 -9.73 6.75
CA VAL A 150 11.96 -8.98 6.92
C VAL A 150 12.07 -7.60 6.28
N ASN A 151 13.20 -6.90 6.48
CA ASN A 151 13.44 -5.61 5.84
C ASN A 151 13.52 -5.73 4.31
N LYS A 152 14.12 -6.80 3.79
CA LYS A 152 14.17 -7.09 2.36
C LYS A 152 12.78 -7.41 1.80
N ALA A 153 11.92 -8.08 2.56
CA ALA A 153 10.55 -8.33 2.17
C ALA A 153 9.68 -7.05 2.19
N ALA A 154 9.87 -6.17 3.18
CA ALA A 154 9.25 -4.85 3.21
C ALA A 154 9.68 -4.00 2.01
N TRP A 155 10.98 -4.03 1.67
CA TRP A 155 11.50 -3.39 0.46
C TRP A 155 10.84 -3.98 -0.79
N LEU A 156 10.76 -5.30 -0.92
CA LEU A 156 10.16 -5.92 -2.10
C LEU A 156 8.68 -5.52 -2.25
N LEU A 157 7.90 -5.55 -1.16
CA LEU A 157 6.52 -5.07 -1.17
C LEU A 157 6.38 -3.64 -1.68
N SER A 158 7.30 -2.74 -1.29
CA SER A 158 7.29 -1.37 -1.80
C SER A 158 7.43 -1.30 -3.33
N GLN A 159 8.15 -2.25 -3.94
CA GLN A 159 8.29 -2.36 -5.40
C GLN A 159 7.00 -2.85 -6.10
N TYR A 160 6.09 -3.49 -5.37
CA TYR A 160 4.76 -3.81 -5.89
C TYR A 160 3.79 -2.63 -5.73
N PHE A 161 3.84 -1.97 -4.58
CA PHE A 161 2.88 -0.93 -4.20
C PHE A 161 3.17 0.45 -4.80
N ILE A 162 4.43 0.76 -5.08
CA ILE A 162 4.87 2.09 -5.53
C ILE A 162 5.50 1.98 -6.93
N GLU A 163 4.68 2.17 -7.97
CA GLU A 163 5.19 2.26 -9.34
C GLU A 163 5.96 3.56 -9.58
N ASP A 164 5.37 4.70 -9.18
CA ASP A 164 6.00 6.01 -9.24
C ASP A 164 5.96 6.72 -7.87
N PRO A 165 7.11 6.90 -7.19
CA PRO A 165 7.17 7.57 -5.89
C PRO A 165 6.89 9.08 -5.95
N TYR A 166 6.94 9.69 -7.14
CA TYR A 166 6.70 11.13 -7.34
C TYR A 166 5.27 11.44 -7.76
N ARG A 167 4.48 10.41 -8.09
CA ARG A 167 3.08 10.56 -8.45
C ARG A 167 2.24 10.76 -7.19
N GLY A 168 1.20 11.57 -7.32
CA GLY A 168 0.19 11.76 -6.27
C GLY A 168 -0.49 10.45 -5.86
N TYR A 169 -1.37 10.51 -4.87
CA TYR A 169 -2.02 9.34 -4.25
C TYR A 169 -2.61 8.38 -5.30
N GLU A 170 -1.98 7.21 -5.50
CA GLU A 170 -2.57 6.10 -6.26
C GLU A 170 -3.54 5.33 -5.36
N SER A 171 -4.67 4.91 -5.94
CA SER A 171 -5.89 4.69 -5.16
C SER A 171 -5.99 3.36 -4.43
N VAL A 172 -5.07 2.40 -4.58
CA VAL A 172 -5.11 1.19 -3.74
C VAL A 172 -3.76 0.46 -3.64
N LEU A 173 -3.28 0.22 -2.42
CA LEU A 173 -2.07 -0.57 -2.13
C LEU A 173 -2.47 -2.02 -1.81
N TRP A 174 -2.82 -2.83 -2.80
CA TRP A 174 -3.00 -4.27 -2.60
C TRP A 174 -2.37 -5.09 -3.70
N ILE A 175 -2.02 -6.33 -3.36
CA ILE A 175 -1.51 -7.32 -4.31
C ILE A 175 -2.07 -8.70 -4.02
N GLU A 176 -2.11 -9.52 -5.07
CA GLU A 176 -2.30 -10.95 -4.93
C GLU A 176 -0.99 -11.61 -4.43
N PRO A 177 -1.02 -12.43 -3.37
CA PRO A 177 0.19 -12.91 -2.69
C PRO A 177 1.07 -13.89 -3.49
N HIS A 178 0.57 -14.63 -4.48
CA HIS A 178 1.32 -15.71 -5.13
C HIS A 178 2.59 -15.18 -5.83
N GLY A 179 2.48 -14.05 -6.52
CA GLY A 179 3.62 -13.40 -7.16
C GLY A 179 4.69 -12.97 -6.15
N LEU A 180 4.26 -12.28 -5.08
CA LEU A 180 5.15 -11.87 -3.98
C LEU A 180 5.83 -13.06 -3.34
N ILE A 181 5.08 -14.10 -2.97
CA ILE A 181 5.59 -15.32 -2.33
C ILE A 181 6.64 -15.97 -3.23
N ARG A 182 6.34 -16.13 -4.53
CA ARG A 182 7.26 -16.73 -5.49
C ARG A 182 8.56 -15.92 -5.61
N THR A 183 8.44 -14.60 -5.67
CA THR A 183 9.60 -13.70 -5.73
C THR A 183 10.42 -13.74 -4.45
N LEU A 184 9.79 -13.70 -3.27
CA LEU A 184 10.44 -13.78 -1.96
C LEU A 184 11.19 -15.09 -1.77
N ARG A 185 10.57 -16.23 -2.14
CA ARG A 185 11.20 -17.56 -2.07
C ARG A 185 12.52 -17.58 -2.84
N VAL A 186 12.54 -17.02 -4.04
CA VAL A 186 13.76 -16.89 -4.86
C VAL A 186 14.75 -15.91 -4.25
N MET A 187 14.28 -14.75 -3.82
CA MET A 187 15.09 -13.64 -3.33
C MET A 187 15.80 -13.96 -2.01
N LEU A 188 15.17 -14.78 -1.16
CA LEU A 188 15.68 -15.23 0.14
C LEU A 188 16.22 -16.67 0.10
N SER A 189 16.07 -17.37 -1.03
CA SER A 189 16.44 -18.79 -1.17
C SER A 189 15.78 -19.69 -0.10
N ARG A 190 14.48 -19.48 0.12
CA ARG A 190 13.65 -20.22 1.09
C ARG A 190 12.46 -20.87 0.40
N GLU A 191 12.08 -22.06 0.88
CA GLU A 191 10.87 -22.74 0.39
C GLU A 191 9.58 -22.16 0.98
N ASP A 192 9.61 -21.75 2.25
CA ASP A 192 8.50 -21.07 2.92
C ASP A 192 8.93 -19.70 3.46
N VAL A 193 8.06 -18.72 3.23
CA VAL A 193 8.22 -17.30 3.57
C VAL A 193 6.96 -16.75 4.28
N THR A 194 6.02 -17.62 4.63
CA THR A 194 4.76 -17.25 5.29
C THR A 194 5.02 -16.61 6.66
N ASP A 195 6.04 -17.07 7.39
CA ASP A 195 6.53 -16.47 8.64
C ASP A 195 6.96 -15.01 8.45
N ILE A 196 7.63 -14.70 7.34
CA ILE A 196 8.06 -13.33 7.02
C ILE A 196 6.86 -12.45 6.71
N ILE A 197 5.90 -12.92 5.93
CA ILE A 197 4.68 -12.16 5.62
C ILE A 197 3.87 -11.90 6.89
N ASN A 198 3.67 -12.93 7.73
CA ASN A 198 2.98 -12.79 9.00
C ASN A 198 3.76 -11.87 9.96
N ARG A 199 5.09 -11.82 9.88
CA ARG A 199 5.88 -10.84 10.64
C ARG A 199 5.60 -9.41 10.19
N LEU A 200 5.46 -9.15 8.88
CA LEU A 200 5.08 -7.84 8.36
C LEU A 200 3.67 -7.43 8.79
N VAL A 201 2.74 -8.40 8.87
CA VAL A 201 1.41 -8.18 9.44
C VAL A 201 1.50 -7.82 10.92
N LYS A 202 2.27 -8.58 11.70
CA LYS A 202 2.49 -8.33 13.13
C LYS A 202 3.10 -6.95 13.42
N ILE A 203 3.94 -6.45 12.52
CA ILE A 203 4.51 -5.11 12.60
C ILE A 203 3.43 -4.04 12.39
N GLY A 204 2.39 -4.33 11.59
CA GLY A 204 1.36 -3.38 11.15
C GLY A 204 1.69 -2.73 9.80
N LEU A 205 2.63 -3.29 9.03
CA LEU A 205 3.02 -2.72 7.74
C LEU A 205 2.00 -3.06 6.63
N VAL A 206 1.46 -4.27 6.69
CA VAL A 206 0.47 -4.81 5.74
C VAL A 206 -0.56 -5.63 6.48
N PHE A 207 -1.67 -5.94 5.82
CA PHE A 207 -2.74 -6.79 6.32
C PHE A 207 -3.14 -7.83 5.29
N TRP A 208 -3.56 -9.00 5.77
CA TRP A 208 -4.31 -9.94 4.95
C TRP A 208 -5.72 -9.38 4.70
N ASP A 209 -6.24 -9.57 3.50
CA ASP A 209 -7.62 -9.22 3.14
C ASP A 209 -8.13 -10.23 2.09
N TYR A 210 -9.41 -10.13 1.73
CA TYR A 210 -10.00 -10.99 0.71
C TYR A 210 -10.79 -10.19 -0.29
N TYR A 211 -10.42 -10.34 -1.56
CA TYR A 211 -11.19 -9.79 -2.66
C TYR A 211 -12.23 -10.81 -3.09
N SER A 212 -13.47 -10.37 -3.20
CA SER A 212 -14.57 -11.19 -3.72
C SER A 212 -15.42 -10.39 -4.70
N SER A 213 -15.58 -10.93 -5.90
CA SER A 213 -16.48 -10.43 -6.92
C SER A 213 -17.30 -11.57 -7.51
N LYS A 214 -18.32 -11.24 -8.31
CA LYS A 214 -19.01 -12.27 -9.11
C LYS A 214 -18.04 -13.01 -10.03
N ALA A 215 -16.94 -12.38 -10.45
CA ALA A 215 -16.00 -12.93 -11.41
C ALA A 215 -15.02 -13.90 -10.75
N TYR A 216 -14.34 -13.49 -9.70
CA TYR A 216 -13.35 -14.30 -9.02
C TYR A 216 -13.18 -13.77 -7.60
N SER A 217 -12.52 -14.58 -6.79
CA SER A 217 -12.14 -14.23 -5.44
C SER A 217 -10.77 -14.78 -5.12
N HIS A 218 -10.01 -14.04 -4.32
CA HIS A 218 -8.65 -14.40 -3.92
C HIS A 218 -8.27 -13.69 -2.63
N GLU A 219 -7.32 -14.27 -1.90
CA GLU A 219 -6.64 -13.55 -0.83
C GLU A 219 -5.82 -12.40 -1.43
N MET A 220 -5.61 -11.36 -0.63
CA MET A 220 -4.74 -10.26 -1.00
C MET A 220 -3.96 -9.76 0.21
N ILE A 221 -2.80 -9.16 -0.06
CA ILE A 221 -2.02 -8.41 0.92
C ILE A 221 -2.27 -6.95 0.65
N ARG A 222 -2.72 -6.22 1.66
CA ARG A 222 -3.02 -4.80 1.61
C ARG A 222 -1.99 -4.02 2.40
N GLY A 223 -1.38 -3.00 1.81
CA GLY A 223 -0.57 -2.02 2.53
C GLY A 223 -1.45 -1.18 3.46
N ALA A 224 -1.03 -1.01 4.71
CA ALA A 224 -1.70 -0.09 5.63
C ALA A 224 -1.58 1.34 5.10
N ASP A 225 -2.64 2.14 5.14
CA ASP A 225 -2.62 3.48 4.54
C ASP A 225 -1.59 4.38 5.24
N TYR A 226 -1.48 4.27 6.58
CA TYR A 226 -0.47 4.98 7.36
C TYR A 226 0.97 4.51 7.08
N ALA A 227 1.17 3.34 6.47
CA ALA A 227 2.49 2.85 6.09
C ALA A 227 2.94 3.35 4.70
N ARG A 228 2.09 4.07 3.96
CA ARG A 228 2.44 4.58 2.62
C ARG A 228 3.76 5.38 2.59
N PRO A 229 4.05 6.31 3.52
CA PRO A 229 5.33 7.03 3.53
C PRO A 229 6.54 6.08 3.63
N ILE A 230 6.41 5.03 4.44
CA ILE A 230 7.44 4.00 4.61
C ILE A 230 7.66 3.25 3.29
N PHE A 231 6.58 2.87 2.59
CA PHE A 231 6.70 2.24 1.28
C PHE A 231 7.35 3.16 0.24
N VAL A 232 7.02 4.45 0.22
CA VAL A 232 7.65 5.40 -0.70
C VAL A 232 9.16 5.47 -0.46
N GLU A 233 9.59 5.60 0.79
CA GLU A 233 11.01 5.60 1.15
C GLU A 233 11.72 4.30 0.72
N LEU A 234 11.14 3.15 1.08
CA LEU A 234 11.67 1.84 0.69
C LEU A 234 11.73 1.66 -0.83
N SER A 235 10.76 2.21 -1.57
CA SER A 235 10.69 2.07 -3.04
C SER A 235 11.86 2.73 -3.75
N THR A 236 12.49 3.71 -3.12
CA THR A 236 13.65 4.46 -3.63
C THR A 236 14.98 3.98 -3.04
N ASN A 237 14.94 3.10 -2.04
CA ASN A 237 16.11 2.58 -1.39
C ASN A 237 16.87 1.60 -2.30
N LYS A 238 18.12 1.94 -2.63
CA LYS A 238 18.99 1.16 -3.54
C LYS A 238 19.72 0.01 -2.85
N ASN A 239 19.66 -0.12 -1.52
CA ASN A 239 20.45 -1.12 -0.77
C ASN A 239 20.15 -2.57 -1.17
N TYR A 240 18.98 -2.84 -1.73
CA TYR A 240 18.55 -4.17 -2.17
C TYR A 240 18.57 -4.34 -3.70
N LEU A 241 18.99 -3.31 -4.44
CA LEU A 241 19.21 -3.35 -5.88
C LEU A 241 20.72 -3.47 -6.13
N SER A 242 21.15 -4.57 -6.75
CA SER A 242 22.55 -4.83 -7.06
C SER A 242 22.76 -4.92 -8.57
N TYR A 243 23.45 -3.95 -9.15
CA TYR A 243 23.77 -3.92 -10.58
C TYR A 243 25.19 -3.40 -10.82
N SER A 244 25.90 -4.00 -11.77
CA SER A 244 27.20 -3.53 -12.24
C SER A 244 27.05 -2.58 -13.43
N SER A 245 28.07 -1.76 -13.69
CA SER A 245 28.17 -0.97 -14.92
C SER A 245 28.15 -1.85 -16.18
N ASP A 246 28.71 -3.05 -16.08
CA ASP A 246 28.78 -4.01 -17.19
C ASP A 246 27.48 -4.81 -17.42
N LEU A 247 26.43 -4.59 -16.61
CA LEU A 247 25.15 -5.29 -16.77
C LEU A 247 24.58 -5.09 -18.19
N LEU A 248 24.82 -3.93 -18.80
CA LEU A 248 24.35 -3.60 -20.14
C LEU A 248 25.10 -4.38 -21.25
N ARG A 249 26.23 -5.01 -20.89
CA ARG A 249 27.00 -5.90 -21.76
C ARG A 249 26.73 -7.38 -21.47
N ASP A 250 25.93 -7.69 -20.45
CA ASP A 250 25.56 -9.06 -20.10
C ASP A 250 24.54 -9.59 -21.12
N GLU A 251 24.98 -10.53 -21.95
CA GLU A 251 24.15 -11.15 -22.99
C GLU A 251 22.88 -11.80 -22.45
N ASN A 252 22.92 -12.38 -21.23
CA ASN A 252 21.76 -13.02 -20.62
C ASN A 252 20.77 -11.97 -20.11
N PHE A 253 21.26 -10.87 -19.55
CA PHE A 253 20.40 -9.75 -19.15
C PHE A 253 19.70 -9.13 -20.36
N LEU A 254 20.44 -8.85 -21.44
CA LEU A 254 19.87 -8.32 -22.68
C LEU A 254 18.88 -9.29 -23.33
N ALA A 255 19.18 -10.60 -23.34
CA ALA A 255 18.25 -11.63 -23.79
C ALA A 255 16.97 -11.65 -22.94
N PHE A 256 17.09 -11.42 -21.63
CA PHE A 256 15.95 -11.40 -20.71
C PHE A 256 15.07 -10.16 -20.97
N LEU A 257 15.67 -9.00 -21.16
CA LEU A 257 14.92 -7.79 -21.53
C LEU A 257 14.21 -7.93 -22.88
N LYS A 258 14.87 -8.54 -23.88
CA LYS A 258 14.22 -8.86 -25.17
C LYS A 258 13.04 -9.79 -24.97
N TRP A 259 13.21 -10.83 -24.18
CA TRP A 259 12.15 -11.77 -23.83
C TRP A 259 10.99 -11.07 -23.09
N LEU A 260 11.26 -10.13 -22.19
CA LEU A 260 10.22 -9.30 -21.56
C LEU A 260 9.47 -8.46 -22.59
N SER A 261 10.19 -7.85 -23.54
CA SER A 261 9.65 -6.85 -24.48
C SER A 261 8.74 -7.38 -25.58
N GLU A 262 8.66 -8.70 -25.77
CA GLU A 262 8.17 -9.32 -27.01
C GLU A 262 6.68 -9.06 -27.32
N ILE A 263 5.84 -8.83 -26.29
CA ILE A 263 4.38 -8.76 -26.45
C ILE A 263 3.78 -7.41 -26.03
N TYR A 264 4.34 -6.73 -25.04
CA TYR A 264 3.69 -5.59 -24.39
C TYR A 264 4.56 -4.33 -24.35
N SER A 265 5.57 -4.32 -23.47
CA SER A 265 6.45 -3.18 -23.19
C SER A 265 7.83 -3.70 -22.77
N LEU A 266 8.86 -2.85 -22.88
CA LEU A 266 10.26 -3.21 -22.60
C LEU A 266 10.54 -3.77 -21.20
N ASP A 267 9.59 -3.66 -20.28
CA ASP A 267 9.77 -3.84 -18.86
C ASP A 267 8.78 -4.83 -18.23
N PHE A 268 7.93 -5.50 -19.02
CA PHE A 268 6.86 -6.37 -18.56
C PHE A 268 6.44 -7.42 -19.59
N ARG A 269 6.21 -8.66 -19.12
CA ARG A 269 5.58 -9.75 -19.86
C ARG A 269 4.56 -10.50 -19.00
N ALA A 270 3.33 -10.60 -19.46
CA ALA A 270 2.35 -11.54 -18.92
C ALA A 270 2.41 -12.87 -19.69
N VAL A 271 2.38 -13.98 -18.94
CA VAL A 271 2.42 -15.34 -19.46
C VAL A 271 1.27 -16.12 -18.83
N VAL A 272 0.46 -16.78 -19.65
CA VAL A 272 -0.63 -17.63 -19.16
C VAL A 272 -0.05 -18.72 -18.26
N GLU A 273 -0.65 -18.94 -17.08
CA GLU A 273 -0.10 -19.81 -16.03
C GLU A 273 0.27 -21.21 -16.55
N TYR A 274 -0.57 -21.81 -17.39
CA TYR A 274 -0.36 -23.16 -17.93
C TYR A 274 0.52 -23.20 -19.20
N GLU A 275 0.95 -22.05 -19.72
CA GLU A 275 1.84 -21.91 -20.88
C GLU A 275 3.24 -21.43 -20.45
N GLU A 276 3.52 -21.36 -19.13
CA GLU A 276 4.76 -20.82 -18.59
C GLU A 276 6.01 -21.50 -19.17
N GLU A 277 6.00 -22.83 -19.24
CA GLU A 277 7.12 -23.61 -19.77
C GLU A 277 7.33 -23.46 -21.28
N GLU A 278 6.27 -23.15 -22.03
CA GLU A 278 6.38 -22.84 -23.46
C GLU A 278 7.01 -21.45 -23.65
N ALA A 279 6.51 -20.45 -22.93
CA ALA A 279 7.06 -19.10 -22.98
C ALA A 279 8.54 -19.06 -22.56
N LYS A 280 8.95 -19.87 -21.58
CA LYS A 280 10.37 -20.00 -21.19
C LYS A 280 11.27 -20.53 -22.30
N ARG A 281 10.77 -21.36 -23.22
CA ARG A 281 11.56 -21.89 -24.35
C ARG A 281 11.87 -20.84 -25.40
N GLU A 282 11.13 -19.75 -25.42
CA GLU A 282 11.39 -18.61 -26.31
C GLU A 282 12.62 -17.79 -25.86
N PHE A 283 13.09 -18.00 -24.63
CA PHE A 283 14.28 -17.32 -24.12
C PHE A 283 15.56 -17.76 -24.85
N LYS A 284 16.25 -16.80 -25.47
CA LYS A 284 17.46 -17.03 -26.28
C LYS A 284 18.75 -16.61 -25.55
N GLY A 285 18.82 -16.83 -24.24
CA GLY A 285 20.04 -16.59 -23.46
C GLY A 285 21.03 -17.76 -23.54
N SER A 286 22.29 -17.50 -23.16
CA SER A 286 23.32 -18.54 -23.04
C SER A 286 23.13 -19.47 -21.84
N LYS A 287 22.46 -18.97 -20.79
CA LYS A 287 22.10 -19.72 -19.58
C LYS A 287 20.63 -20.17 -19.60
N PRO A 288 20.23 -21.16 -18.77
CA PRO A 288 18.82 -21.50 -18.58
C PRO A 288 18.00 -20.31 -18.04
N PHE A 289 16.76 -20.15 -18.52
CA PHE A 289 15.87 -19.04 -18.11
C PHE A 289 15.73 -18.93 -16.59
N ASP A 290 15.46 -20.04 -15.90
CA ASP A 290 15.25 -20.03 -14.45
C ASP A 290 16.53 -19.64 -13.67
N GLU A 291 17.72 -19.90 -14.21
CA GLU A 291 18.98 -19.45 -13.60
C GLU A 291 19.09 -17.93 -13.69
N VAL A 292 18.84 -17.37 -14.88
CA VAL A 292 18.87 -15.93 -15.13
C VAL A 292 17.80 -15.22 -14.30
N LEU A 293 16.57 -15.73 -14.29
CA LEU A 293 15.48 -15.18 -13.48
C LEU A 293 15.85 -15.17 -11.99
N LYS A 294 16.38 -16.29 -11.45
CA LYS A 294 16.80 -16.36 -10.04
C LYS A 294 17.87 -15.33 -9.71
N GLU A 295 18.84 -15.15 -10.60
CA GLU A 295 19.89 -14.15 -10.45
C GLU A 295 19.32 -12.72 -10.44
N LEU A 296 18.47 -12.37 -11.40
CA LEU A 296 17.86 -11.04 -11.52
C LEU A 296 16.92 -10.72 -10.35
N VAL A 297 16.14 -11.70 -9.86
CA VAL A 297 15.29 -11.53 -8.67
C VAL A 297 16.14 -11.33 -7.42
N ARG A 298 17.22 -12.11 -7.24
CA ARG A 298 18.14 -11.95 -6.09
C ARG A 298 18.84 -10.59 -6.08
N ARG A 299 19.12 -10.04 -7.27
CA ARG A 299 19.67 -8.69 -7.48
C ARG A 299 18.64 -7.57 -7.29
N GLY A 300 17.36 -7.89 -7.05
CA GLY A 300 16.29 -6.89 -6.88
C GLY A 300 15.88 -6.21 -8.19
N MET A 301 16.23 -6.78 -9.35
CA MET A 301 15.96 -6.20 -10.66
C MET A 301 14.60 -6.61 -11.21
N VAL A 302 14.19 -7.83 -10.94
CA VAL A 302 12.97 -8.44 -11.46
C VAL A 302 12.09 -8.87 -10.30
N LEU A 303 10.79 -8.68 -10.47
CA LEU A 303 9.78 -9.29 -9.59
C LEU A 303 8.78 -10.08 -10.43
N ILE A 304 8.17 -11.08 -9.80
CA ILE A 304 7.13 -11.93 -10.37
C ILE A 304 5.81 -11.54 -9.73
N ASP A 305 4.82 -11.16 -10.50
CA ASP A 305 3.49 -10.78 -10.06
C ASP A 305 2.47 -11.81 -10.56
N TYR A 306 1.26 -11.77 -10.04
CA TYR A 306 0.20 -12.72 -10.41
C TYR A 306 -1.11 -12.00 -10.67
N TRP A 307 -1.69 -12.27 -11.84
CA TRP A 307 -2.98 -11.73 -12.22
C TRP A 307 -4.05 -12.81 -12.13
N PRO A 308 -4.86 -12.80 -11.05
CA PRO A 308 -5.91 -13.78 -10.87
C PRO A 308 -7.03 -13.53 -11.89
N HIS A 309 -7.26 -14.48 -12.78
CA HIS A 309 -8.46 -14.51 -13.61
C HIS A 309 -9.12 -15.89 -13.60
N ARG A 310 -10.41 -15.92 -13.96
CA ARG A 310 -11.25 -17.13 -13.92
C ARG A 310 -10.62 -18.31 -14.68
N ARG A 311 -10.46 -19.45 -13.99
CA ARG A 311 -10.53 -20.78 -14.61
C ARG A 311 -12.00 -21.11 -14.92
N ARG A 312 -12.53 -20.67 -16.07
CA ARG A 312 -13.84 -21.04 -16.68
C ARG A 312 -15.12 -20.96 -15.81
N VAL A 313 -16.07 -20.09 -16.19
CA VAL A 313 -17.51 -20.28 -15.90
C VAL A 313 -18.35 -19.86 -17.12
N GLY A 314 -18.97 -20.84 -17.80
CA GLY A 314 -19.93 -20.62 -18.90
C GLY A 314 -19.35 -20.57 -20.33
N ARG A 315 -20.19 -20.21 -21.30
CA ARG A 315 -19.91 -20.21 -22.76
C ARG A 315 -19.04 -19.05 -23.28
N ARG A 316 -18.56 -18.13 -22.42
CA ARG A 316 -17.64 -17.05 -22.81
C ARG A 316 -16.22 -17.44 -22.41
N SER A 317 -15.24 -17.24 -23.30
CA SER A 317 -13.82 -17.42 -23.00
C SER A 317 -13.45 -16.52 -21.82
N SER A 318 -13.15 -17.12 -20.67
CA SER A 318 -12.58 -16.40 -19.54
C SER A 318 -11.12 -16.10 -19.85
N MET A 319 -10.65 -14.88 -19.54
CA MET A 319 -9.22 -14.60 -19.52
C MET A 319 -8.55 -15.55 -18.52
N PRO A 320 -7.48 -16.26 -18.89
CA PRO A 320 -6.81 -17.20 -17.99
C PRO A 320 -5.98 -16.44 -16.94
N PRO A 321 -5.59 -17.09 -15.83
CA PRO A 321 -4.62 -16.53 -14.90
C PRO A 321 -3.25 -16.36 -15.57
N HIS A 322 -2.50 -15.31 -15.17
CA HIS A 322 -1.18 -15.03 -15.72
C HIS A 322 -0.12 -14.87 -14.63
N TRP A 323 1.06 -15.42 -14.91
CA TRP A 323 2.30 -14.95 -14.30
C TRP A 323 2.76 -13.69 -14.99
N VAL A 324 3.18 -12.71 -14.21
CA VAL A 324 3.68 -11.45 -14.72
C VAL A 324 5.14 -11.32 -14.33
N TYR A 325 6.01 -11.17 -15.31
CA TYR A 325 7.43 -10.87 -15.10
C TYR A 325 7.64 -9.40 -15.41
N LYS A 326 8.18 -8.63 -14.48
CA LYS A 326 8.46 -7.21 -14.70
C LYS A 326 9.72 -6.76 -13.99
N LEU A 327 10.37 -5.73 -14.55
CA LEU A 327 11.41 -5.02 -13.82
C LEU A 327 10.80 -4.35 -12.59
N THR A 328 11.54 -4.34 -11.48
CA THR A 328 11.13 -3.57 -10.29
C THR A 328 11.10 -2.07 -10.66
N PRO A 329 10.18 -1.27 -10.11
CA PRO A 329 10.13 0.17 -10.39
C PRO A 329 11.47 0.88 -10.20
N ILE A 330 12.23 0.52 -9.17
CA ILE A 330 13.58 1.06 -8.96
C ILE A 330 14.57 0.63 -10.05
N ALA A 331 14.55 -0.63 -10.50
CA ALA A 331 15.39 -1.09 -11.60
C ALA A 331 15.02 -0.40 -12.92
N LYS A 332 13.72 -0.18 -13.19
CA LYS A 332 13.27 0.60 -14.35
C LYS A 332 13.89 1.98 -14.35
N ARG A 333 13.84 2.70 -13.22
CA ARG A 333 14.39 4.06 -13.08
C ARG A 333 15.92 4.09 -13.21
N GLU A 334 16.61 3.09 -12.69
CA GLU A 334 18.08 3.11 -12.62
C GLU A 334 18.76 2.54 -13.86
N ILE A 335 18.14 1.57 -14.55
CA ILE A 335 18.75 0.78 -15.62
C ILE A 335 18.25 1.21 -17.00
N LEU A 336 16.94 1.43 -17.19
CA LEU A 336 16.38 1.73 -18.53
C LEU A 336 16.93 3.03 -19.14
N PRO A 337 17.11 4.15 -18.40
CA PRO A 337 17.70 5.35 -18.98
C PRO A 337 19.12 5.13 -19.50
N ARG A 338 19.89 4.23 -18.88
CA ARG A 338 21.26 3.91 -19.31
C ARG A 338 21.27 3.08 -20.58
N LEU A 339 20.35 2.12 -20.70
CA LEU A 339 20.14 1.35 -21.94
C LEU A 339 19.82 2.26 -23.13
N LEU A 340 18.96 3.26 -22.92
CA LEU A 340 18.60 4.20 -23.98
C LEU A 340 19.76 5.10 -24.39
N MET A 341 20.64 5.48 -23.45
CA MET A 341 21.82 6.28 -23.76
C MET A 341 22.93 5.48 -24.46
N GLU A 342 23.07 4.18 -24.20
CA GLU A 342 24.07 3.34 -24.88
C GLU A 342 23.59 2.83 -26.26
N ALA A 343 22.27 2.85 -26.51
CA ALA A 343 21.67 2.49 -27.80
C ALA A 343 21.63 3.67 -28.81
N LEU A 344 21.89 4.90 -28.34
CA LEU A 344 22.08 6.11 -29.15
C LEU A 344 23.57 6.34 -29.40
#